data_AF-A0A970R2W0-F1
#
_entry.id   AF-A0A970R2W0-F1
#
_cell.length_a   1.000
_cell.length_b   1.000
_cell.length_c   1.000
_cell.angle_alpha   90.00
_cell.angle_beta   90.00
_cell.angle_gamma   90.00
#
_symmetry.space_group_name_H-M   'P 1'
#
loop_
_entity.id
_entity.type
_entity.pdbx_description
1 polymer ?
#
loop_
_entity_poly.entity_id
_entity_poly.type
_entity_poly.pdbx_seq_one_letter_code
_entity_poly.pdbx_strand_id
1 'polypeptide(L)'
;MDVYELLGEINSSKKYAGICEETILRILSSEITKHKKSKEVVKSVKNRLHQITGAFLNETDPIKARRLLDSWNESDPADIARSLLALHASSRERLDFYPELLGDIFSVTGAGSVLDLACGFNPFAMALNECNPVTEYFATDIHFEIIELVGRFFSLAGIKGEAFVSDILYKIPAKKVHNVILFKLLPLLEQQKKGCSEALLSGLETEFITITFPTRSISGKNVGMVKTYGAFIKTVCPESRYEYCFEKEYKNELLYIVRQKNSSISL
;
A
#
# COMPACT_ATOMS: atom_id res chain seq x y z
N MET A 1 -16.05 -28.67 3.69
CA MET A 1 -16.08 -27.75 2.54
C MET A 1 -14.68 -27.71 1.98
N ASP A 2 -14.50 -27.97 0.68
CA ASP A 2 -13.17 -27.92 0.04
C ASP A 2 -12.79 -26.46 -0.22
N VAL A 3 -11.61 -26.04 0.25
CA VAL A 3 -11.13 -24.66 0.11
C VAL A 3 -10.82 -24.31 -1.34
N TYR A 4 -10.32 -25.26 -2.14
CA TYR A 4 -9.95 -25.03 -3.53
C TYR A 4 -11.17 -24.93 -4.45
N GLU A 5 -12.24 -25.69 -4.16
CA GLU A 5 -13.52 -25.52 -4.86
C GLU A 5 -14.10 -24.12 -4.64
N LEU A 6 -14.07 -23.62 -3.39
CA LEU A 6 -14.57 -22.29 -3.05
C LEU A 6 -13.70 -21.17 -3.65
N LEU A 7 -12.38 -21.35 -3.68
CA LEU A 7 -11.45 -20.46 -4.36
C LEU A 7 -11.79 -20.34 -5.85
N GLY A 8 -12.01 -21.47 -6.53
CA GLY A 8 -12.43 -21.50 -7.94
C GLY A 8 -13.75 -20.77 -8.18
N GLU A 9 -14.75 -20.95 -7.30
CA GLU A 9 -16.02 -20.22 -7.40
C GLU A 9 -15.84 -18.71 -7.25
N ILE A 10 -14.95 -18.25 -6.36
CA ILE A 10 -14.67 -16.83 -6.17
C ILE A 10 -13.91 -16.25 -7.37
N ASN A 11 -12.88 -16.95 -7.86
CA ASN A 11 -12.06 -16.53 -9.00
C ASN A 11 -12.85 -16.47 -10.32
N SER A 12 -13.90 -17.28 -10.47
CA SER A 12 -14.80 -17.21 -11.63
C SER A 12 -15.57 -15.88 -11.73
N SER A 13 -15.64 -15.11 -10.65
CA SER A 13 -16.25 -13.79 -10.66
C SER A 13 -15.29 -12.78 -11.28
N LYS A 14 -15.67 -12.21 -12.43
CA LYS A 14 -14.91 -11.15 -13.11
C LYS A 14 -14.44 -10.02 -12.18
N LYS A 15 -15.25 -9.68 -11.16
CA LYS A 15 -14.95 -8.62 -10.19
C LYS A 15 -13.74 -8.92 -9.29
N TYR A 16 -13.44 -10.19 -9.02
CA TYR A 16 -12.38 -10.61 -8.10
C TYR A 16 -11.25 -11.38 -8.79
N ALA A 17 -11.36 -11.65 -10.10
CA ALA A 17 -10.34 -12.35 -10.88
C ALA A 17 -8.96 -11.66 -10.85
N GLY A 18 -8.93 -10.34 -10.66
CA GLY A 18 -7.69 -9.57 -10.52
C GLY A 18 -7.09 -9.55 -9.11
N ILE A 19 -7.67 -10.25 -8.12
CA ILE A 19 -7.17 -10.29 -6.74
C ILE A 19 -6.33 -11.54 -6.51
N CYS A 20 -5.23 -11.41 -5.78
CA CYS A 20 -4.33 -12.51 -5.49
C CYS A 20 -4.99 -13.64 -4.69
N GLU A 21 -4.59 -14.87 -5.01
CA GLU A 21 -5.08 -16.07 -4.32
C GLU A 21 -4.76 -16.04 -2.83
N GLU A 22 -3.63 -15.46 -2.43
CA GLU A 22 -3.23 -15.27 -1.03
C GLU A 22 -4.32 -14.56 -0.22
N THR A 23 -4.89 -13.48 -0.78
CA THR A 23 -5.98 -12.72 -0.16
C THR A 23 -7.23 -13.58 -0.02
N ILE A 24 -7.61 -14.29 -1.08
CA ILE A 24 -8.83 -15.08 -1.10
C ILE A 24 -8.71 -16.26 -0.12
N LEU A 25 -7.57 -16.96 -0.11
CA LEU A 25 -7.27 -18.05 0.80
C LEU A 25 -7.26 -17.61 2.27
N ARG A 26 -6.65 -16.45 2.58
CA ARG A 26 -6.66 -15.89 3.94
C ARG A 26 -8.08 -15.58 4.43
N ILE A 27 -8.90 -14.98 3.57
CA ILE A 27 -10.27 -14.64 3.95
C ILE A 27 -11.08 -15.93 4.08
N LEU A 28 -10.96 -16.86 3.12
CA LEU A 28 -11.62 -18.18 3.17
C LEU A 28 -11.30 -18.94 4.45
N SER A 29 -10.03 -19.03 4.85
CA SER A 29 -9.63 -19.76 6.06
C SER A 29 -10.29 -19.20 7.33
N SER A 30 -10.54 -17.89 7.36
CA SER A 30 -11.25 -17.25 8.46
C SER A 30 -12.78 -17.42 8.38
N GLU A 31 -13.38 -17.43 7.18
CA GLU A 31 -14.83 -17.48 7.00
C GLU A 31 -15.39 -18.92 7.03
N ILE A 32 -14.62 -19.92 6.61
CA ILE A 32 -15.05 -21.32 6.59
C ILE A 32 -15.39 -21.86 7.99
N THR A 33 -14.78 -21.29 9.02
CA THR A 33 -15.03 -21.64 10.43
C THR A 33 -16.30 -20.99 11.00
N LYS A 34 -16.81 -19.94 10.33
CA LYS A 34 -17.94 -19.13 10.82
C LYS A 34 -19.29 -19.54 10.25
N HIS A 35 -19.31 -20.21 9.09
CA HIS A 35 -20.53 -20.55 8.36
C HIS A 35 -20.62 -22.06 8.12
N LYS A 36 -21.84 -22.59 8.03
CA LYS A 36 -22.07 -24.04 7.83
C LYS A 36 -22.24 -24.42 6.35
N LYS A 37 -22.60 -23.47 5.49
CA LYS A 37 -22.91 -23.71 4.08
C LYS A 37 -21.94 -22.98 3.15
N SER A 38 -21.50 -23.65 2.07
CA SER A 38 -20.60 -23.08 1.06
C SER A 38 -21.07 -21.73 0.51
N LYS A 39 -22.37 -21.61 0.20
CA LYS A 39 -22.95 -20.34 -0.31
C LYS A 39 -22.83 -19.17 0.67
N GLU A 40 -22.92 -19.44 1.98
CA GLU A 40 -22.77 -18.42 3.02
C GLU A 40 -21.30 -17.98 3.14
N VAL A 41 -20.36 -18.94 3.07
CA VAL A 41 -18.91 -18.66 3.03
C VAL A 41 -18.58 -17.78 1.82
N VAL A 42 -18.98 -18.17 0.61
CA VAL A 42 -18.69 -17.41 -0.62
C VAL A 42 -19.27 -16.00 -0.55
N LYS A 43 -20.51 -15.84 -0.07
CA LYS A 43 -21.13 -14.53 0.12
C LYS A 43 -20.33 -13.68 1.11
N SER A 44 -19.91 -14.25 2.24
CA SER A 44 -19.10 -13.54 3.25
C SER A 44 -17.74 -13.11 2.70
N VAL A 45 -17.05 -14.01 1.98
CA VAL A 45 -15.76 -13.71 1.34
C VAL A 45 -15.90 -12.60 0.32
N LYS A 46 -16.88 -12.67 -0.58
CA LYS A 46 -17.14 -11.61 -1.58
C LYS A 46 -17.45 -10.26 -0.92
N ASN A 47 -18.18 -10.24 0.20
CA ASN A 47 -18.42 -9.01 0.96
C ASN A 47 -17.13 -8.43 1.54
N ARG A 48 -16.25 -9.26 2.10
CA ARG A 48 -14.95 -8.81 2.65
C ARG A 48 -14.00 -8.34 1.55
N LEU A 49 -13.93 -9.05 0.42
CA LEU A 49 -13.17 -8.61 -0.76
C LEU A 49 -13.66 -7.23 -1.22
N HIS A 50 -14.97 -7.03 -1.33
CA HIS A 50 -15.51 -5.74 -1.73
C HIS A 50 -15.11 -4.59 -0.79
N GLN A 51 -15.06 -4.83 0.53
CA GLN A 51 -14.65 -3.83 1.51
C GLN A 51 -13.18 -3.42 1.38
N ILE A 52 -12.30 -4.33 0.98
CA ILE A 52 -10.85 -4.05 0.89
C ILE A 52 -10.42 -3.60 -0.51
N THR A 53 -11.19 -3.88 -1.57
CA THR A 53 -10.85 -3.52 -2.96
C THR A 53 -11.71 -2.40 -3.54
N GLY A 54 -12.92 -2.17 -3.03
CA GLY A 54 -14.01 -1.56 -3.78
C GLY A 54 -14.02 -0.03 -3.91
N ALA A 55 -12.97 0.70 -3.52
CA ALA A 55 -13.03 2.16 -3.40
C ALA A 55 -11.97 2.95 -4.18
N PHE A 56 -10.98 2.28 -4.79
CA PHE A 56 -9.79 2.98 -5.27
C PHE A 56 -9.66 3.15 -6.79
N LEU A 57 -10.25 2.26 -7.59
CA LEU A 57 -10.26 2.32 -9.07
C LEU A 57 -11.68 2.08 -9.62
N ASN A 58 -12.01 2.76 -10.72
CA ASN A 58 -13.16 2.43 -11.54
C ASN A 58 -12.79 1.35 -12.57
N GLU A 59 -13.78 0.63 -13.09
CA GLU A 59 -13.59 -0.46 -14.07
C GLU A 59 -12.81 -0.03 -15.33
N THR A 60 -12.90 1.24 -15.73
CA THR A 60 -12.22 1.76 -16.93
C THR A 60 -10.82 2.30 -16.68
N ASP A 61 -10.43 2.48 -15.43
CA ASP A 61 -9.18 3.17 -15.09
C ASP A 61 -7.93 2.38 -15.46
N PRO A 62 -7.86 1.04 -15.31
CA PRO A 62 -6.72 0.26 -15.82
C PRO A 62 -6.53 0.37 -17.33
N ILE A 63 -7.62 0.50 -18.10
CA ILE A 63 -7.55 0.70 -19.56
C ILE A 63 -6.95 2.07 -19.89
N LYS A 64 -7.38 3.12 -19.18
CA LYS A 64 -6.81 4.47 -19.33
C LYS A 64 -5.33 4.48 -18.94
N ALA A 65 -4.97 3.82 -17.84
CA ALA A 65 -3.60 3.73 -17.37
C ALA A 65 -2.68 3.04 -18.38
N ARG A 66 -3.14 1.94 -19.01
CA ARG A 66 -2.39 1.28 -20.10
C ARG A 66 -2.12 2.25 -21.26
N ARG A 67 -3.13 2.99 -21.72
CA ARG A 67 -2.98 3.98 -22.81
C ARG A 67 -2.01 5.11 -22.45
N LEU A 68 -2.06 5.60 -21.22
CA LEU A 68 -1.11 6.61 -20.72
C LEU A 68 0.33 6.09 -20.73
N LEU A 69 0.54 4.83 -20.36
CA LEU A 69 1.87 4.19 -20.42
C LEU A 69 2.30 3.86 -21.87
N ASP A 70 1.37 3.63 -22.79
CA ASP A 70 1.67 3.47 -24.22
C ASP A 70 2.30 4.74 -24.81
N SER A 71 1.86 5.92 -24.36
CA SER A 71 2.40 7.22 -24.78
C SER A 71 3.64 7.68 -23.99
N TRP A 72 4.26 6.83 -23.17
CA TRP A 72 5.35 7.22 -22.25
C TRP A 72 6.50 7.97 -22.93
N ASN A 73 6.93 7.52 -24.11
CA ASN A 73 8.04 8.12 -24.84
C ASN A 73 7.62 9.30 -25.74
N GLU A 74 6.33 9.59 -25.83
CA GLU A 74 5.77 10.60 -26.74
C GLU A 74 5.37 11.89 -26.02
N SER A 75 5.41 11.92 -24.69
CA SER A 75 5.02 13.08 -23.87
C SER A 75 5.92 13.21 -22.65
N ASP A 76 5.79 14.31 -21.90
CA ASP A 76 6.53 14.51 -20.66
C ASP A 76 6.17 13.41 -19.63
N PRO A 77 7.15 12.63 -19.15
CA PRO A 77 6.96 11.64 -18.10
C PRO A 77 6.20 12.15 -16.87
N ALA A 78 6.45 13.41 -16.46
CA ALA A 78 5.80 13.99 -15.29
C ALA A 78 4.29 14.20 -15.52
N ASP A 79 3.88 14.59 -16.73
CA ASP A 79 2.46 14.79 -17.08
C ASP A 79 1.70 13.46 -17.18
N ILE A 80 2.35 12.44 -17.73
CA ILE A 80 1.80 11.09 -17.74
C ILE A 80 1.65 10.57 -16.31
N ALA A 81 2.67 10.76 -15.46
CA ALA A 81 2.63 10.37 -14.06
C ALA A 81 1.49 11.07 -13.29
N ARG A 82 1.31 12.38 -13.45
CA ARG A 82 0.16 13.11 -12.86
C ARG A 82 -1.17 12.52 -13.30
N SER A 83 -1.30 12.21 -14.58
CA SER A 83 -2.52 11.63 -15.16
C SER A 83 -2.80 10.22 -14.62
N LEU A 84 -1.76 9.39 -14.49
CA LEU A 84 -1.86 8.06 -13.87
C LEU A 84 -2.28 8.18 -12.40
N LEU A 85 -1.59 8.99 -11.62
CA LEU A 85 -1.86 9.21 -10.19
C LEU A 85 -3.29 9.71 -9.94
N ALA A 86 -3.87 10.48 -10.85
CA ALA A 86 -5.24 10.98 -10.76
C ALA A 86 -6.32 9.88 -10.89
N LEU A 87 -6.00 8.74 -11.50
CA LEU A 87 -6.97 7.64 -11.69
C LEU A 87 -7.29 6.92 -10.39
N HIS A 88 -6.33 6.80 -9.47
CA HIS A 88 -6.49 6.07 -8.22
C HIS A 88 -6.78 7.01 -7.04
N ALA A 89 -7.82 6.73 -6.25
CA ALA A 89 -8.32 7.67 -5.25
C ALA A 89 -7.26 8.12 -4.22
N SER A 90 -6.47 7.18 -3.67
CA SER A 90 -5.45 7.49 -2.65
C SER A 90 -4.27 8.32 -3.20
N SER A 91 -3.87 8.10 -4.45
CA SER A 91 -2.79 8.89 -5.07
C SER A 91 -3.30 10.24 -5.59
N ARG A 92 -4.54 10.30 -6.08
CA ARG A 92 -5.17 11.55 -6.51
C ARG A 92 -5.22 12.56 -5.36
N GLU A 93 -5.52 12.11 -4.15
CA GLU A 93 -5.55 12.96 -2.95
C GLU A 93 -4.20 13.61 -2.61
N ARG A 94 -3.08 13.06 -3.11
CA ARG A 94 -1.71 13.53 -2.88
C ARG A 94 -1.14 14.40 -3.99
N LEU A 95 -1.83 14.56 -5.13
CA LEU A 95 -1.34 15.30 -6.30
C LEU A 95 -0.81 16.70 -5.95
N ASP A 96 -1.54 17.43 -5.09
CA ASP A 96 -1.20 18.80 -4.71
C ASP A 96 0.12 18.91 -3.92
N PHE A 97 0.57 17.83 -3.28
CA PHE A 97 1.71 17.86 -2.34
C PHE A 97 2.71 16.72 -2.53
N TYR A 98 2.64 15.95 -3.63
CA TYR A 98 3.58 14.86 -3.92
C TYR A 98 5.06 15.30 -3.91
N PRO A 99 5.44 16.39 -4.61
CA PRO A 99 6.85 16.83 -4.61
C PRO A 99 7.37 17.14 -3.21
N GLU A 100 6.56 17.84 -2.40
CA GLU A 100 6.89 18.16 -1.01
C GLU A 100 6.97 16.89 -0.15
N LEU A 101 5.98 15.99 -0.27
CA LEU A 101 5.94 14.72 0.47
C LEU A 101 7.18 13.86 0.20
N LEU A 102 7.55 13.69 -1.07
CA LEU A 102 8.72 12.91 -1.45
C LEU A 102 10.02 13.59 -0.99
N GLY A 103 10.10 14.92 -1.12
CA GLY A 103 11.23 15.69 -0.63
C GLY A 103 11.44 15.53 0.88
N ASP A 104 10.37 15.66 1.67
CA ASP A 104 10.41 15.46 3.12
C ASP A 104 10.82 14.02 3.47
N ILE A 105 10.24 13.01 2.82
CA ILE A 105 10.59 11.59 3.04
C ILE A 105 12.08 11.34 2.79
N PHE A 106 12.58 11.77 1.63
CA PHE A 106 13.96 11.48 1.25
C PHE A 106 14.98 12.39 1.94
N SER A 107 14.58 13.55 2.46
CA SER A 107 15.44 14.37 3.32
C SER A 107 15.79 13.68 4.63
N VAL A 108 14.90 12.81 5.13
CA VAL A 108 15.05 12.08 6.38
C VAL A 108 15.64 10.70 6.15
N THR A 109 15.11 9.97 5.17
CA THR A 109 15.53 8.59 4.89
C THR A 109 16.81 8.53 4.08
N GLY A 110 17.12 9.55 3.27
CA GLY A 110 18.27 9.54 2.37
C GLY A 110 18.11 8.58 1.18
N ALA A 111 19.22 8.32 0.49
CA ALA A 111 19.24 7.41 -0.66
C ALA A 111 19.28 5.94 -0.23
N GLY A 112 18.52 5.08 -0.90
CA GLY A 112 18.47 3.65 -0.58
C GLY A 112 17.35 2.89 -1.28
N SER A 113 17.19 1.62 -0.91
CA SER A 113 16.11 0.77 -1.44
C SER A 113 14.79 1.01 -0.70
N VAL A 114 13.67 0.90 -1.43
CA VAL A 114 12.31 1.13 -0.92
C VAL A 114 11.46 -0.12 -1.09
N LEU A 115 10.64 -0.44 -0.09
CA LEU A 115 9.51 -1.35 -0.22
C LEU A 115 8.20 -0.60 0.01
N ASP A 116 7.36 -0.51 -1.01
CA ASP A 116 6.05 0.14 -0.97
C ASP A 116 4.95 -0.91 -0.84
N LEU A 117 4.33 -0.95 0.33
CA LEU A 117 3.34 -1.96 0.72
C LEU A 117 1.92 -1.42 0.49
N ALA A 118 1.10 -2.21 -0.23
CA ALA A 118 -0.20 -1.76 -0.76
C ALA A 118 -0.04 -0.48 -1.60
N CYS A 119 0.89 -0.55 -2.56
CA CYS A 119 1.43 0.61 -3.25
C CYS A 119 0.37 1.37 -4.06
N GLY A 120 -0.69 0.69 -4.50
CA GLY A 120 -1.63 1.25 -5.47
C GLY A 120 -0.87 1.90 -6.64
N PHE A 121 -1.19 3.16 -6.92
CA PHE A 121 -0.54 3.96 -7.97
C PHE A 121 0.57 4.88 -7.44
N ASN A 122 0.95 4.78 -6.16
CA ASN A 122 2.04 5.58 -5.58
C ASN A 122 3.35 5.53 -6.39
N PRO A 123 3.80 4.37 -6.93
CA PRO A 123 5.10 4.30 -7.59
C PRO A 123 5.25 5.25 -8.79
N PHE A 124 4.16 5.60 -9.48
CA PHE A 124 4.20 6.58 -10.59
C PHE A 124 4.69 7.97 -10.15
N ALA A 125 4.57 8.30 -8.86
CA ALA A 125 5.07 9.56 -8.32
C ALA A 125 6.60 9.71 -8.42
N MET A 126 7.34 8.63 -8.65
CA MET A 126 8.78 8.69 -8.90
C MET A 126 9.15 9.48 -10.15
N ALA A 127 8.25 9.59 -11.13
CA ALA A 127 8.46 10.45 -12.29
C ALA A 127 8.12 11.93 -12.05
N LEU A 128 7.63 12.29 -10.85
CA LEU A 128 7.41 13.69 -10.47
C LEU A 128 8.65 14.34 -9.81
N ASN A 129 9.67 13.53 -9.50
CA ASN A 129 10.85 13.99 -8.78
C ASN A 129 12.09 13.90 -9.66
N GLU A 130 12.71 15.03 -9.98
CA GLU A 130 13.89 15.11 -10.85
C GLU A 130 15.13 14.45 -10.21
N CYS A 131 15.23 14.49 -8.89
CA CYS A 131 16.30 13.86 -8.13
C CYS A 131 15.74 12.66 -7.35
N ASN A 132 15.72 11.48 -7.97
CA ASN A 132 15.28 10.26 -7.32
C ASN A 132 16.44 9.60 -6.55
N PRO A 133 16.42 9.61 -5.19
CA PRO A 133 17.48 9.00 -4.39
C PRO A 133 17.26 7.48 -4.19
N VAL A 134 16.21 6.90 -4.77
CA VAL A 134 15.91 5.48 -4.65
C VAL A 134 16.82 4.65 -5.55
N THR A 135 17.56 3.72 -4.93
CA THR A 135 18.49 2.83 -5.66
C THR A 135 17.81 1.57 -6.20
N GLU A 136 16.74 1.13 -5.53
CA GLU A 136 15.92 -0.01 -5.92
C GLU A 136 14.52 0.11 -5.33
N TYR A 137 13.48 -0.10 -6.13
CA TYR A 137 12.09 0.08 -5.71
C TYR A 137 11.31 -1.23 -5.81
N PHE A 138 10.85 -1.73 -4.67
CA PHE A 138 9.96 -2.87 -4.56
C PHE A 138 8.54 -2.40 -4.31
N ALA A 139 7.58 -2.81 -5.12
CA ALA A 139 6.18 -2.40 -4.99
C ALA A 139 5.26 -3.62 -4.92
N THR A 140 4.32 -3.63 -3.98
CA THR A 140 3.37 -4.73 -3.86
C THR A 140 1.97 -4.29 -3.51
N ASP A 141 1.00 -5.02 -4.04
CA ASP A 141 -0.43 -4.82 -3.88
C ASP A 141 -1.14 -6.16 -4.13
N ILE A 142 -2.37 -6.28 -3.67
CA ILE A 142 -3.18 -7.49 -3.84
C ILE A 142 -3.78 -7.61 -5.24
N HIS A 143 -3.74 -6.54 -6.05
CA HIS A 143 -4.36 -6.50 -7.38
C HIS A 143 -3.35 -6.70 -8.52
N PHE A 144 -3.53 -7.75 -9.32
CA PHE A 144 -2.66 -8.08 -10.46
C PHE A 144 -2.53 -6.95 -11.47
N GLU A 145 -3.65 -6.35 -11.90
CA GLU A 145 -3.59 -5.28 -12.91
C GLU A 145 -2.85 -4.03 -12.42
N ILE A 146 -2.91 -3.71 -11.12
CA ILE A 146 -2.15 -2.59 -10.56
C ILE A 146 -0.66 -2.88 -10.67
N ILE A 147 -0.26 -4.08 -10.26
CA ILE A 147 1.14 -4.49 -10.27
C ILE A 147 1.71 -4.62 -11.68
N GLU A 148 0.92 -5.09 -12.64
CA GLU A 148 1.31 -5.13 -14.06
C GLU A 148 1.59 -3.71 -14.59
N LEU A 149 0.71 -2.74 -14.29
CA LEU A 149 0.88 -1.34 -14.67
C LEU A 149 2.13 -0.72 -14.03
N VAL A 150 2.37 -0.98 -12.74
CA VAL A 150 3.55 -0.49 -12.01
C VAL A 150 4.83 -1.11 -12.58
N GLY A 151 4.86 -2.42 -12.81
CA GLY A 151 6.03 -3.10 -13.38
C GLY A 151 6.35 -2.61 -14.80
N ARG A 152 5.32 -2.33 -15.60
CA ARG A 152 5.49 -1.69 -16.91
C ARG A 152 6.10 -0.29 -16.78
N PHE A 153 5.63 0.51 -15.83
CA PHE A 153 6.22 1.82 -15.57
C PHE A 153 7.68 1.73 -15.10
N PHE A 154 8.04 0.78 -14.24
CA PHE A 154 9.44 0.60 -13.85
C PHE A 154 10.34 0.37 -15.05
N SER A 155 9.89 -0.47 -15.99
CA SER A 155 10.61 -0.73 -17.24
C SER A 155 10.75 0.53 -18.11
N LEU A 156 9.67 1.33 -18.23
CA LEU A 156 9.64 2.54 -19.04
C LEU A 156 10.44 3.70 -18.44
N ALA A 157 10.41 3.86 -17.12
CA ALA A 157 11.08 4.92 -16.38
C ALA A 157 12.52 4.56 -15.97
N GLY A 158 13.00 3.35 -16.30
CA GLY A 158 14.34 2.89 -15.93
C GLY A 158 14.53 2.69 -14.41
N ILE A 159 13.44 2.44 -13.68
CA ILE A 159 13.50 2.21 -12.23
C ILE A 159 13.96 0.77 -12.00
N LYS A 160 15.08 0.60 -11.31
CA LYS A 160 15.54 -0.71 -10.86
C LYS A 160 14.63 -1.22 -9.75
N GLY A 161 14.16 -2.46 -9.86
CA GLY A 161 13.37 -3.11 -8.82
C GLY A 161 12.33 -4.07 -9.36
N GLU A 162 11.28 -4.31 -8.58
CA GLU A 162 10.28 -5.34 -8.85
C GLU A 162 8.90 -4.90 -8.35
N ALA A 163 7.89 -5.02 -9.21
CA ALA A 163 6.50 -4.96 -8.82
C ALA A 163 5.95 -6.38 -8.74
N PHE A 164 5.42 -6.78 -7.58
CA PHE A 164 4.94 -8.15 -7.37
C PHE A 164 3.65 -8.17 -6.57
N VAL A 165 2.80 -9.17 -6.85
CA VAL A 165 1.51 -9.31 -6.19
C VAL A 165 1.68 -10.04 -4.87
N SER A 166 1.16 -9.47 -3.78
CA SER A 166 1.18 -10.13 -2.47
C SER A 166 0.13 -9.57 -1.52
N ASP A 167 -0.35 -10.42 -0.62
CA ASP A 167 -1.13 -10.01 0.55
C ASP A 167 -0.25 -9.98 1.81
N ILE A 168 -0.01 -8.77 2.32
CA ILE A 168 0.81 -8.51 3.51
C ILE A 168 0.26 -9.21 4.76
N LEU A 169 -1.06 -9.43 4.85
CA LEU A 169 -1.68 -10.15 5.96
C LEU A 169 -1.60 -11.67 5.80
N TYR A 170 -1.29 -12.15 4.59
CA TYR A 170 -0.98 -13.56 4.33
C TYR A 170 0.50 -13.84 4.61
N LYS A 171 1.39 -13.00 4.05
CA LYS A 171 2.84 -13.09 4.24
C LYS A 171 3.47 -11.70 4.11
N ILE A 172 4.29 -11.34 5.09
CA ILE A 172 5.12 -10.13 4.99
C ILE A 172 6.25 -10.42 3.97
N PRO A 173 6.45 -9.59 2.95
CA PRO A 173 7.54 -9.77 2.00
C PRO A 173 8.90 -9.73 2.72
N ALA A 174 9.70 -10.79 2.57
CA ALA A 174 11.04 -10.90 3.14
C ALA A 174 12.05 -10.12 2.29
N LYS A 175 11.93 -8.79 2.27
CA LYS A 175 12.82 -7.86 1.57
C LYS A 175 13.50 -6.98 2.59
N LYS A 176 14.83 -7.09 2.69
CA LYS A 176 15.65 -6.15 3.46
C LYS A 176 15.84 -4.88 2.64
N VAL A 177 15.25 -3.78 3.10
CA VAL A 177 15.29 -2.49 2.40
C VAL A 177 15.70 -1.37 3.34
N HIS A 178 16.01 -0.20 2.78
CA HIS A 178 16.37 0.97 3.57
C HIS A 178 15.15 1.65 4.19
N ASN A 179 14.07 1.78 3.40
CA ASN A 179 12.81 2.37 3.84
C ASN A 179 11.62 1.52 3.41
N VAL A 180 10.64 1.35 4.30
CA VAL A 180 9.33 0.77 3.97
C VAL A 180 8.27 1.86 4.00
N ILE A 181 7.46 1.94 2.94
CA ILE A 181 6.35 2.90 2.81
C ILE A 181 5.02 2.20 3.12
N LEU A 182 4.24 2.80 4.02
CA LEU A 182 2.93 2.36 4.50
C LEU A 182 1.92 3.51 4.41
N PHE A 183 1.56 3.91 3.19
CA PHE A 183 0.63 5.01 2.98
C PHE A 183 -0.82 4.61 3.22
N LYS A 184 -1.47 5.26 4.20
CA LYS A 184 -2.87 5.02 4.61
C LYS A 184 -3.21 3.55 4.91
N LEU A 185 -2.21 2.73 5.23
CA LEU A 185 -2.36 1.27 5.28
C LEU A 185 -2.75 0.75 6.67
N LEU A 186 -2.03 1.13 7.72
CA LEU A 186 -2.15 0.50 9.04
C LEU A 186 -3.60 0.48 9.59
N PRO A 187 -4.39 1.56 9.51
CA PRO A 187 -5.78 1.51 10.00
C PRO A 187 -6.65 0.51 9.24
N LEU A 188 -6.42 0.34 7.93
CA LEU A 188 -7.16 -0.63 7.11
C LEU A 188 -6.81 -2.07 7.49
N LEU A 189 -5.53 -2.34 7.78
CA LEU A 189 -5.10 -3.66 8.25
C LEU A 189 -5.69 -3.97 9.63
N GLU A 190 -5.63 -3.01 10.55
CA GLU A 190 -6.14 -3.18 11.91
C GLU A 190 -7.65 -3.50 11.95
N GLN A 191 -8.43 -2.90 11.04
CA GLN A 191 -9.86 -3.22 10.85
C GLN A 191 -10.09 -4.65 10.34
N GLN A 192 -9.19 -5.19 9.52
CA GLN A 192 -9.28 -6.55 9.01
C GLN A 192 -8.87 -7.59 10.04
N LYS A 193 -7.83 -7.31 10.84
CA LYS A 193 -7.27 -8.21 11.85
C LYS A 193 -6.62 -7.40 12.97
N LYS A 194 -7.25 -7.37 14.14
CA LYS A 194 -6.69 -6.70 15.33
C LYS A 194 -5.28 -7.23 15.66
N GLY A 195 -4.36 -6.32 15.98
CA GLY A 195 -2.95 -6.58 16.29
C GLY A 195 -2.05 -6.81 15.08
N CYS A 196 -2.56 -6.78 13.85
CA CYS A 196 -1.73 -7.04 12.68
C CYS A 196 -0.78 -5.90 12.34
N SER A 197 -1.08 -4.67 12.75
CA SER A 197 -0.19 -3.52 12.49
C SER A 197 1.13 -3.67 13.24
N GLU A 198 1.09 -4.03 14.54
CA GLU A 198 2.29 -4.27 15.34
C GLU A 198 3.08 -5.49 14.83
N ALA A 199 2.37 -6.56 14.45
CA ALA A 199 2.98 -7.76 13.87
C ALA A 199 3.67 -7.47 12.53
N LEU A 200 3.05 -6.64 11.67
CA LEU A 200 3.64 -6.17 10.43
C LEU A 200 4.93 -5.39 10.73
N LEU A 201 4.83 -4.32 11.51
CA LEU A 201 5.96 -3.42 11.79
C LEU A 201 7.16 -4.15 12.40
N SER A 202 6.91 -5.10 13.31
CA SER A 202 7.95 -5.90 13.95
C SER A 202 8.57 -6.96 13.02
N GLY A 203 7.87 -7.32 11.94
CA GLY A 203 8.35 -8.29 10.94
C GLY A 203 9.07 -7.67 9.75
N LEU A 204 9.18 -6.34 9.68
CA LEU A 204 9.89 -5.64 8.61
C LEU A 204 11.39 -5.58 8.88
N GLU A 205 12.19 -5.95 7.89
CA GLU A 205 13.66 -5.80 7.90
C GLU A 205 14.04 -4.47 7.23
N THR A 206 14.03 -3.37 8.00
CA THR A 206 14.24 -2.01 7.46
C THR A 206 14.86 -1.07 8.48
N GLU A 207 15.58 -0.04 8.01
CA GLU A 207 16.04 1.04 8.88
C GLU A 207 14.90 2.02 9.18
N PHE A 208 14.22 2.49 8.13
CA PHE A 208 13.14 3.45 8.21
C PHE A 208 11.79 2.86 7.85
N ILE A 209 10.74 3.43 8.45
CA ILE A 209 9.35 3.17 8.09
C ILE A 209 8.65 4.52 7.92
N THR A 210 8.20 4.80 6.70
CA THR A 210 7.36 5.93 6.33
C THR A 210 5.90 5.53 6.44
N ILE A 211 5.13 6.19 7.31
CA ILE A 211 3.74 5.83 7.62
C ILE A 211 2.87 7.06 7.40
N THR A 212 1.78 6.94 6.65
CA THR A 212 0.77 8.01 6.58
C THR A 212 -0.60 7.56 7.05
N PHE A 213 -1.33 8.52 7.63
CA PHE A 213 -2.72 8.36 8.03
C PHE A 213 -3.61 9.37 7.30
N PRO A 214 -4.84 9.00 6.91
CA PRO A 214 -5.79 9.97 6.36
C PRO A 214 -6.21 10.97 7.45
N THR A 215 -6.12 12.27 7.22
CA THR A 215 -6.55 13.27 8.24
C THR A 215 -8.04 13.58 8.18
N ARG A 216 -8.73 13.16 7.11
CA ARG A 216 -10.17 13.31 6.95
C ARG A 216 -10.86 11.96 6.85
N SER A 217 -12.04 11.88 7.44
CA SER A 217 -12.96 10.78 7.12
C SER A 217 -13.48 10.90 5.68
N ILE A 218 -13.96 9.80 5.10
CA ILE A 218 -14.60 9.77 3.77
C ILE A 218 -15.77 10.77 3.68
N SER A 219 -16.40 11.13 4.82
CA SER A 219 -17.48 12.12 4.91
C SER A 219 -17.00 13.58 5.07
N GLY A 220 -15.69 13.84 5.00
CA GLY A 220 -15.10 15.19 5.00
C GLY A 220 -15.00 15.88 6.36
N LYS A 221 -15.42 15.24 7.47
CA LYS A 221 -15.31 15.82 8.81
C LYS A 221 -13.91 15.62 9.41
N ASN A 222 -13.33 16.71 9.90
CA ASN A 222 -11.98 16.81 10.46
C ASN A 222 -11.97 16.71 12.00
N VAL A 223 -12.72 15.77 12.58
CA VAL A 223 -12.87 15.71 14.06
C VAL A 223 -11.99 14.61 14.63
N GLY A 224 -10.86 14.99 15.24
CA GLY A 224 -10.07 14.14 16.14
C GLY A 224 -9.22 13.05 15.48
N MET A 225 -9.11 13.01 14.15
CA MET A 225 -8.34 11.99 13.42
C MET A 225 -6.83 12.07 13.73
N VAL A 226 -6.25 13.27 13.73
CA VAL A 226 -4.84 13.48 14.10
C VAL A 226 -4.56 12.98 15.52
N LYS A 227 -5.44 13.27 16.49
CA LYS A 227 -5.28 12.78 17.87
C LYS A 227 -5.44 11.25 17.96
N THR A 228 -6.41 10.70 17.26
CA THR A 228 -6.66 9.25 17.21
C THR A 228 -5.48 8.51 16.60
N TYR A 229 -4.96 8.98 15.46
CA TYR A 229 -3.82 8.36 14.79
C TYR A 229 -2.50 8.62 15.51
N GLY A 230 -2.34 9.77 16.16
CA GLY A 230 -1.22 10.04 17.07
C GLY A 230 -1.19 9.06 18.26
N ALA A 231 -2.34 8.70 18.82
CA ALA A 231 -2.41 7.67 19.86
C ALA A 231 -2.16 6.25 19.30
N PHE A 232 -2.71 5.97 18.12
CA PHE A 232 -2.53 4.68 17.44
C PHE A 232 -1.06 4.43 17.07
N ILE A 233 -0.38 5.40 16.46
CA ILE A 233 1.04 5.26 16.07
C ILE A 233 1.92 5.02 17.29
N LYS A 234 1.67 5.70 18.41
CA LYS A 234 2.40 5.47 19.68
C LYS A 234 2.18 4.09 20.26
N THR A 235 1.04 3.47 19.95
CA THR A 235 0.73 2.10 20.38
C THR A 235 1.50 1.08 19.54
N VAL A 236 1.53 1.25 18.21
CA VAL A 236 2.15 0.27 17.29
C VAL A 236 3.65 0.52 17.06
N CYS A 237 4.11 1.75 17.29
CA CYS A 237 5.52 2.18 17.22
C CYS A 237 5.95 2.82 18.57
N PRO A 238 6.02 2.06 19.68
CA PRO A 238 6.40 2.64 20.96
C PRO A 238 7.83 3.19 20.93
N GLU A 239 8.06 4.33 21.58
CA GLU A 239 9.38 5.00 21.63
C GLU A 239 10.49 4.12 22.23
N SER A 240 10.15 3.05 22.96
CA SER A 240 11.11 2.06 23.44
C SER A 240 11.76 1.25 22.30
N ARG A 241 11.10 1.13 21.14
CA ARG A 241 11.57 0.38 19.97
C ARG A 241 11.82 1.25 18.74
N TYR A 242 11.21 2.44 18.69
CA TYR A 242 11.27 3.31 17.52
C TYR A 242 11.74 4.72 17.90
N GLU A 243 12.51 5.34 17.03
CA GLU A 243 12.84 6.76 17.07
C GLU A 243 11.93 7.51 16.09
N TYR A 244 11.26 8.57 16.53
CA TYR A 244 10.43 9.42 15.66
C TYR A 244 11.32 10.48 15.00
N CYS A 245 11.62 10.29 13.73
CA CYS A 245 12.54 11.15 12.98
C CYS A 245 11.82 12.34 12.32
N PHE A 246 10.53 12.19 12.00
CA PHE A 246 9.74 13.22 11.32
C PHE A 246 8.25 13.08 11.59
N GLU A 247 7.56 14.21 11.69
CA GLU A 247 6.09 14.31 11.73
C GLU A 247 5.64 15.56 10.97
N LYS A 248 4.67 15.41 10.07
CA LYS A 248 4.08 16.56 9.35
C LYS A 248 2.66 16.28 8.89
N GLU A 249 1.79 17.26 9.07
CA GLU A 249 0.44 17.24 8.51
C GLU A 249 0.42 17.98 7.16
N TYR A 250 -0.03 17.28 6.11
CA TYR A 250 -0.40 17.82 4.82
C TYR A 250 -1.92 17.97 4.73
N LYS A 251 -2.41 18.52 3.60
CA LYS A 251 -3.83 18.82 3.35
C LYS A 251 -4.81 17.72 3.77
N ASN A 252 -4.47 16.45 3.51
CA ASN A 252 -5.32 15.29 3.79
C ASN A 252 -4.55 14.09 4.40
N GLU A 253 -3.27 14.25 4.76
CA GLU A 253 -2.43 13.16 5.26
C GLU A 253 -1.52 13.60 6.39
N LEU A 254 -1.38 12.75 7.40
CA LEU A 254 -0.43 12.92 8.50
C LEU A 254 0.70 11.91 8.28
N LEU A 255 1.90 12.42 8.05
CA LEU A 255 3.11 11.64 7.83
C LEU A 255 3.88 11.48 9.14
N TYR A 256 4.31 10.26 9.40
CA TYR A 256 5.35 9.91 10.36
C TYR A 256 6.48 9.19 9.65
N ILE A 257 7.73 9.50 10.01
CA ILE A 257 8.89 8.68 9.66
C ILE A 257 9.52 8.22 10.96
N VAL A 258 9.59 6.92 11.14
CA VAL A 258 10.23 6.30 12.30
C VAL A 258 11.44 5.48 11.88
N ARG A 259 12.47 5.46 12.72
CA ARG A 259 13.62 4.56 12.58
C ARG A 259 13.50 3.44 13.61
N GLN A 260 13.72 2.20 13.18
CA GLN A 260 13.82 1.08 14.11
C GLN A 260 15.08 1.23 14.95
N LYS A 261 14.94 1.21 16.29
CA LYS A 261 16.10 1.12 17.17
C LYS A 261 16.64 -0.29 17.06
N ASN A 262 17.81 -0.45 16.44
CA ASN A 262 18.49 -1.75 16.38
C ASN A 262 18.53 -2.31 17.80
N SER A 263 17.91 -3.47 17.99
CA SER A 263 18.11 -4.25 19.20
C SER A 263 19.61 -4.56 19.21
N SER A 264 20.35 -3.83 20.04
CA SER A 264 21.69 -4.24 20.41
C SER A 264 21.49 -5.56 21.15
N ILE A 265 21.48 -6.66 20.42
CA ILE A 265 21.77 -7.96 20.99
C ILE A 265 23.25 -7.85 21.32
N SER A 266 23.52 -7.34 22.52
CA SER A 266 24.77 -7.57 23.21
C SER A 266 24.99 -9.08 23.22
N LEU A 267 25.91 -9.53 22.36
CA LEU A 267 26.58 -10.83 22.50
C LEU A 267 27.31 -10.88 23.84
#